data_AF-A0A556M7Y4-F1
#
_entry.id   AF-A0A556M7Y4-F1
#
_cell.length_a   1.000
_cell.length_b   1.000
_cell.length_c   1.000
_cell.angle_alpha   90.00
_cell.angle_beta   90.00
_cell.angle_gamma   90.00
#
_symmetry.space_group_name_H-M   'P 1'
#
loop_
_entity.id
_entity.type
_entity.pdbx_description
1 polymer ?
#
loop_
_entity_poly.entity_id
_entity_poly.type
_entity_poly.pdbx_seq_one_letter_code
_entity_poly.pdbx_strand_id
1 'polypeptide(L)' 'MKIPGITVHNKYFYYTGNVLMGIGIYLDLTNKASYNAISILLVSGFLLMLLGVKKPKQNKDMV' A
#
# COMPACT_ATOMS: atom_id res chain seq x y z
N MET A 1 14.58 -7.84 -4.30
CA MET A 1 13.99 -8.95 -3.49
C MET A 1 12.62 -9.29 -4.07
N LYS A 2 12.35 -10.55 -4.43
CA LYS A 2 11.05 -11.01 -4.92
C LYS A 2 10.28 -11.62 -3.75
N ILE A 3 9.20 -10.98 -3.30
CA ILE A 3 8.24 -11.58 -2.38
C ILE A 3 7.42 -12.58 -3.22
N PRO A 4 7.50 -13.90 -2.97
CA PRO A 4 6.82 -14.90 -3.79
C PRO A 4 5.30 -14.72 -3.69
N GLY A 5 4.62 -14.58 -4.82
CA GLY A 5 3.15 -14.47 -4.90
C GLY A 5 2.57 -13.07 -5.12
N ILE A 6 3.37 -12.00 -4.94
CA ILE A 6 2.95 -10.61 -5.15
C ILE A 6 3.68 -10.04 -6.36
N THR A 7 2.99 -9.98 -7.50
CA THR A 7 3.51 -9.26 -8.68
C THR A 7 2.95 -7.84 -8.67
N VAL A 8 3.84 -6.86 -8.51
CA VAL A 8 3.51 -5.44 -8.67
C VAL A 8 3.14 -5.23 -10.15
N HIS A 9 1.84 -5.04 -10.40
CA HIS A 9 1.29 -4.84 -11.74
C HIS A 9 1.31 -3.36 -12.12
N ASN A 10 0.91 -2.50 -11.18
CA ASN A 10 0.98 -1.07 -11.36
C ASN A 10 1.96 -0.47 -10.36
N LYS A 11 3.20 -0.26 -10.84
CA LYS A 11 4.30 0.29 -10.05
C LYS A 11 3.99 1.69 -9.53
N TYR A 12 3.26 2.51 -10.30
CA TYR A 12 2.91 3.86 -9.87
C TYR A 12 1.98 3.83 -8.66
N PHE A 13 0.91 3.04 -8.69
CA PHE A 13 0.02 2.90 -7.51
C PHE A 13 0.75 2.33 -6.30
N TYR A 14 1.61 1.33 -6.51
CA TYR A 14 2.40 0.75 -5.44
C TYR A 14 3.35 1.76 -4.79
N TYR A 15 4.09 2.54 -5.59
CA TYR A 15 5.01 3.55 -5.06
C TYR A 15 4.29 4.75 -4.45
N THR A 16 3.22 5.25 -5.07
CA THR A 16 2.40 6.32 -4.50
C THR A 16 1.83 5.90 -3.14
N GLY A 17 1.37 4.67 -3.00
CA GLY A 17 0.88 4.15 -1.73
C GLY A 17 1.96 4.08 -0.64
N ASN A 18 3.18 3.66 -0.99
CA ASN A 18 4.34 3.69 -0.07
C ASN A 18 4.69 5.12 0.36
N VAL A 19 4.67 6.09 -0.56
CA VAL A 19 4.94 7.50 -0.26
C VAL A 19 3.89 8.05 0.71
N LEU A 20 2.61 7.79 0.48
CA LEU A 20 1.53 8.23 1.37
C LEU A 20 1.64 7.63 2.77
N MET A 21 1.97 6.34 2.87
CA MET A 21 2.24 5.71 4.17
C MET A 21 3.45 6.33 4.87
N GLY A 22 4.53 6.60 4.13
CA GLY A 22 5.72 7.27 4.66
C GLY A 22 5.42 8.67 5.19
N ILE A 23 4.62 9.45 4.47
CA ILE A 23 4.16 10.77 4.92
C ILE A 23 3.29 10.65 6.17
N GLY A 24 2.36 9.69 6.20
CA GLY A 24 1.51 9.45 7.38
C GLY A 24 2.34 9.14 8.63
N ILE A 25 3.32 8.25 8.53
CA ILE A 25 4.23 7.89 9.63
C ILE A 25 5.07 9.10 10.06
N TYR A 26 5.61 9.88 9.10
CA TYR A 26 6.38 11.07 9.43
C TYR A 26 5.54 12.11 10.20
N LEU A 27 4.30 12.33 9.78
CA LEU A 27 3.39 13.27 10.44
C LEU A 27 2.99 12.82 11.85
N ASP A 28 2.82 11.52 12.05
CA ASP A 28 2.59 10.92 13.37
C ASP A 28 3.79 11.12 14.30
N LEU A 29 4.99 10.76 13.84
CA LEU A 29 6.24 10.91 14.61
C LEU A 29 6.56 12.36 14.96
N THR A 30 6.16 13.30 14.12
CA THR A 30 6.40 14.73 14.35
C THR A 30 5.25 15.43 15.05
N ASN A 31 4.14 14.73 15.32
CA ASN A 31 2.91 15.27 15.89
C ASN A 31 2.44 16.55 15.16
N LYS A 32 2.66 16.61 13.84
CA LYS A 32 2.40 17.80 13.00
C LYS A 32 1.01 17.79 12.35
N ALA A 33 0.26 16.71 12.48
CA ALA A 33 -1.05 16.55 11.87
C ALA A 33 -2.04 15.90 12.85
N SER A 34 -3.33 16.10 12.59
CA SER A 34 -4.36 15.42 13.36
C SER A 34 -4.34 13.92 13.08
N TYR A 35 -4.70 13.14 14.10
CA TYR A 35 -4.86 11.68 13.99
C TYR A 35 -5.76 11.27 12.81
N ASN A 36 -6.80 12.06 12.53
CA ASN A 36 -7.73 11.79 11.43
C ASN A 36 -7.03 11.92 10.06
N ALA A 37 -6.21 12.96 9.88
CA ALA A 37 -5.44 13.15 8.64
C ALA A 37 -4.41 12.03 8.45
N ILE A 38 -3.70 11.64 9.52
CA ILE A 38 -2.75 10.53 9.51
C ILE A 38 -3.45 9.22 9.12
N SER A 39 -4.59 8.92 9.74
CA SER A 39 -5.36 7.70 9.47
C SER A 39 -5.81 7.63 8.01
N ILE A 40 -6.30 8.74 7.45
CA ILE A 40 -6.68 8.82 6.04
C ILE A 40 -5.48 8.54 5.14
N LEU A 41 -4.32 9.16 5.41
CA LEU A 41 -3.10 8.94 4.61
C LEU A 41 -2.64 7.47 4.64
N LEU A 42 -2.64 6.85 5.81
CA LEU A 42 -2.24 5.45 5.97
C LEU A 42 -3.19 4.49 5.24
N VAL A 43 -4.51 4.66 5.42
CA VAL A 43 -5.53 3.82 4.78
C VAL A 43 -5.51 3.99 3.26
N SER A 44 -5.44 5.24 2.78
CA SER A 44 -5.36 5.54 1.35
C SER A 44 -4.10 4.97 0.71
N GLY A 45 -2.95 5.10 1.40
CA GLY A 45 -1.68 4.55 0.94
C GLY A 45 -1.73 3.02 0.83
N PHE A 46 -2.30 2.37 1.84
CA PHE A 46 -2.49 0.91 1.83
C PHE A 46 -3.43 0.46 0.69
N LEU A 47 -4.55 1.14 0.48
CA LEU A 47 -5.48 0.83 -0.63
C LEU A 47 -4.81 0.99 -1.99
N LEU A 48 -4.01 2.03 -2.20
CA LEU A 48 -3.25 2.23 -3.44
C LEU A 48 -2.20 1.14 -3.65
N MET A 49 -1.53 0.68 -2.58
CA MET A 49 -0.64 -0.46 -2.67
C MET A 49 -1.36 -1.74 -3.08
N LEU A 50 -2.54 -2.00 -2.51
CA LEU A 50 -3.38 -3.14 -2.89
C LEU A 50 -3.80 -3.09 -4.37
N LEU A 51 -4.18 -1.91 -4.87
CA LEU A 51 -4.49 -1.71 -6.28
C LEU A 51 -3.26 -1.87 -7.19
N GLY A 52 -2.07 -1.56 -6.68
CA GLY A 52 -0.80 -1.75 -7.36
C GLY A 52 -0.38 -3.22 -7.48
N VAL A 53 -0.95 -4.10 -6.66
CA VAL A 53 -0.65 -5.53 -6.62
C VAL A 53 -1.74 -6.31 -7.34
N LYS A 54 -1.36 -7.15 -8.30
CA LYS A 54 -2.30 -8.12 -8.87
C LYS A 54 -2.39 -9.32 -7.95
N LYS A 55 -3.61 -9.74 -7.58
CA LYS A 55 -3.81 -11.00 -6.86
C LYS A 55 -3.13 -12.14 -7.64
N PRO A 56 -2.40 -13.06 -6.98
CA PRO A 56 -1.92 -14.26 -7.66
C PRO A 56 -3.11 -14.98 -8.28
N LYS A 57 -2.97 -15.45 -9.53
CA LYS A 57 -3.98 -16.32 -10.16
C LYS A 57 -4.19 -17.48 -9.19
N GLN A 58 -5.36 -17.54 -8.54
CA GLN A 58 -5.78 -18.73 -7.82
C GLN A 58 -5.82 -19.84 -8.85
N ASN A 59 -4.87 -20.77 -8.77
CA ASN A 59 -4.84 -21.93 -9.64
C ASN A 59 -6.13 -22.69 -9.35
N LYS A 60 -7.07 -22.72 -10.31
CA LYS A 60 -8.32 -23.47 -10.18
C LYS A 60 -8.13 -24.97 -10.38
N ASP A 61 -6.89 -25.43 -10.52
CA ASP A 61 -6.53 -26.82 -10.81
C ASP A 61 -6.25 -27.62 -9.53
N MET A 62 -7.14 -27.48 -8.54
CA MET A 62 -7.23 -28.41 -7.40
C MET A 62 -8.70 -28.80 -7.21
N VAL A 63 -9.28 -29.43 -8.23
CA VAL A 63 -10.37 -30.41 -8.13
C VAL A 63 -10.04 -31.51 -9.14
#